data_AF-A0A4Y8XWX1-F1
#
_entry.id   AF-A0A4Y8XWX1-F1
#
_cell.length_a   1.000
_cell.length_b   1.000
_cell.length_c   1.000
_cell.angle_alpha   90.00
_cell.angle_beta   90.00
_cell.angle_gamma   90.00
#
_symmetry.space_group_name_H-M   'P 1'
#
loop_
_entity.id
_entity.type
_entity.pdbx_description
1 polymer ?
#
loop_
_entity_poly.entity_id
_entity_poly.type
_entity_poly.pdbx_seq_one_letter_code
_entity_poly.pdbx_strand_id
1 'polypeptide(L)'
;MSNLKSQNRPTDHSGHARLGKKALFITCTDANFSPTRLTGIAPERLFELRNMGNIVPKSGTAAISSETAAIQYVLSESNLRDVILCGHSRCVAVSCLLSRHNAPVPPAVKRWLSIGRSRVACEDAMGKVPVGPLSQAAWDTASRAHLAVQLAHLLEYAELARRHADGELRIHGWFFNSRGRVETLPVPTAHLTTTA
;
A
#
# COMPACT_ATOMS: atom_id res chain seq x y z
N MET A 1 29.83 24.14 12.24
CA MET A 1 29.90 23.51 10.90
C MET A 1 30.79 22.27 11.03
N SER A 2 30.21 21.11 11.34
CA SER A 2 30.94 19.88 11.62
C SER A 2 31.12 19.04 10.36
N ASN A 3 32.38 18.81 9.99
CA ASN A 3 32.82 18.01 8.84
C ASN A 3 32.32 16.56 8.92
N LEU A 4 31.42 16.16 8.02
CA LEU A 4 31.25 14.75 7.66
C LEU A 4 32.42 14.35 6.76
N LYS A 5 33.38 13.62 7.30
CA LYS A 5 34.36 12.89 6.49
C LYS A 5 33.61 11.77 5.76
N SER A 6 33.53 11.85 4.43
CA SER A 6 33.01 10.78 3.59
C SER A 6 33.94 9.57 3.67
N GLN A 7 33.51 8.55 4.41
CA GLN A 7 34.09 7.22 4.27
C GLN A 7 33.48 6.57 3.03
N ASN A 8 34.17 6.67 1.90
CA ASN A 8 33.89 5.87 0.71
C ASN A 8 34.20 4.40 1.03
N ARG A 9 33.20 3.66 1.52
CA ARG A 9 33.21 2.20 1.48
C ARG A 9 32.71 1.79 0.08
N PRO A 10 33.45 0.95 -0.68
CA PRO A 10 32.94 0.46 -1.95
C PRO A 10 31.61 -0.25 -1.69
N THR A 11 30.54 0.23 -2.33
CA THR A 11 29.21 -0.38 -2.23
C THR A 11 29.22 -1.64 -3.08
N ASP A 12 29.65 -2.74 -2.48
CA ASP A 12 29.38 -4.06 -3.01
C ASP A 12 27.85 -4.26 -3.06
N HIS A 13 27.26 -4.04 -4.23
CA HIS A 13 25.83 -4.28 -4.47
C HIS A 13 25.45 -5.77 -4.41
N SER A 14 26.43 -6.69 -4.31
CA SER A 14 26.20 -8.13 -4.12
C SER A 14 25.88 -8.51 -2.66
N GLY A 15 26.05 -7.60 -1.70
CA GLY A 15 25.69 -7.81 -0.29
C GLY A 15 24.20 -8.06 -0.03
N HIS A 16 23.31 -7.69 -0.96
CA HIS A 16 21.87 -7.93 -0.85
C HIS A 16 21.49 -9.42 -0.83
N ALA A 17 22.31 -10.29 -1.42
CA ALA A 17 22.04 -11.72 -1.51
C ALA A 17 22.20 -12.47 -0.17
N ARG A 18 22.91 -11.87 0.81
CA ARG A 18 23.09 -12.47 2.15
C ARG A 18 21.98 -12.13 3.14
N LEU A 19 21.06 -11.24 2.77
CA LEU A 19 19.96 -10.83 3.63
C LEU A 19 18.82 -11.84 3.49
N GLY A 20 18.35 -12.36 4.61
CA GLY A 20 17.26 -13.34 4.68
C GLY A 20 15.93 -12.81 4.10
N LYS A 21 14.82 -13.51 4.36
CA LYS A 21 13.49 -13.20 3.79
C LYS A 21 13.18 -11.70 3.82
N LYS A 22 12.84 -11.12 2.67
CA LYS A 22 12.47 -9.70 2.52
C LYS A 22 10.96 -9.53 2.46
N ALA A 23 10.50 -8.32 2.80
CA ALA A 23 9.10 -7.92 2.65
C ALA A 23 8.97 -6.60 1.89
N LEU A 24 7.86 -6.44 1.15
CA LEU A 24 7.41 -5.19 0.59
C LEU A 24 6.29 -4.64 1.48
N PHE A 25 6.41 -3.39 1.92
CA PHE A 25 5.42 -2.69 2.71
C PHE A 25 4.89 -1.48 1.94
N ILE A 26 3.65 -1.56 1.48
CA ILE A 26 2.95 -0.48 0.79
C ILE A 26 2.05 0.23 1.80
N THR A 27 2.20 1.54 1.97
CA THR A 27 1.40 2.31 2.94
C THR A 27 1.22 3.77 2.54
N CYS A 28 0.45 4.50 3.33
CA CYS A 28 0.21 5.92 3.14
C CYS A 28 1.44 6.76 3.50
N THR A 29 1.55 7.96 2.92
CA THR A 29 2.56 8.97 3.23
C THR A 29 2.36 9.65 4.61
N ASP A 30 1.49 9.11 5.46
CA ASP A 30 1.25 9.63 6.81
C ASP A 30 2.56 9.66 7.61
N ALA A 31 2.97 10.87 8.03
CA ALA A 31 4.23 11.10 8.73
C ALA A 31 4.31 10.41 10.10
N ASN A 32 3.17 10.09 10.71
CA ASN A 32 3.11 9.44 12.02
C ASN A 32 3.24 7.91 11.93
N PHE A 33 3.23 7.35 10.72
CA PHE A 33 3.29 5.92 10.50
C PHE A 33 4.69 5.48 10.05
N SER A 34 5.23 4.44 10.71
CA SER A 34 6.54 3.88 10.40
C SER A 34 6.44 2.37 10.24
N PRO A 35 6.63 1.82 9.03
CA PRO A 35 6.60 0.38 8.77
C PRO A 35 7.62 -0.42 9.58
N THR A 36 8.86 0.06 9.65
CA THR A 36 9.93 -0.55 10.45
C THR A 36 9.59 -0.62 11.94
N ARG A 37 9.09 0.47 12.54
CA ARG A 37 8.64 0.44 13.94
C ARG A 37 7.45 -0.50 14.17
N LEU A 38 6.51 -0.56 13.23
CA LEU A 38 5.32 -1.39 13.35
C LEU A 38 5.66 -2.89 13.26
N THR A 39 6.55 -3.26 12.35
CA THR A 39 6.86 -4.66 12.02
C THR A 39 8.04 -5.22 12.80
N GLY A 40 8.94 -4.35 13.29
CA GLY A 40 10.24 -4.75 13.82
C GLY A 40 11.20 -5.32 12.76
N ILE A 41 10.85 -5.26 11.47
CA ILE A 41 11.70 -5.71 10.38
C ILE A 41 12.81 -4.69 10.19
N ALA A 42 14.05 -5.18 10.07
CA ALA A 42 15.21 -4.35 9.81
C ALA A 42 15.08 -3.62 8.46
N PRO A 43 15.49 -2.34 8.35
CA PRO A 43 15.36 -1.54 7.11
C PRO A 43 15.92 -2.23 5.85
N GLU A 44 16.98 -3.02 6.00
CA GLU A 44 17.67 -3.73 4.92
C GLU A 44 16.83 -4.90 4.34
N ARG A 45 15.77 -5.30 5.05
CA ARG A 45 14.85 -6.38 4.68
C ARG A 45 13.45 -5.89 4.33
N LEU A 46 13.21 -4.57 4.40
CA LEU A 46 11.90 -3.98 4.16
C LEU A 46 11.97 -2.97 3.01
N PHE A 47 11.40 -3.34 1.87
CA PHE A 47 11.12 -2.37 0.82
C PHE A 47 9.89 -1.55 1.25
N GLU A 48 10.03 -0.23 1.38
CA GLU A 48 8.92 0.66 1.72
C GLU A 48 8.44 1.41 0.48
N LEU A 49 7.17 1.25 0.12
CA LEU A 49 6.49 2.07 -0.89
C LEU A 49 5.44 2.93 -0.21
N ARG A 50 5.67 4.24 -0.18
CA ARG A 50 4.81 5.20 0.53
C ARG A 50 4.26 6.23 -0.43
N ASN A 51 2.94 6.31 -0.54
CA ASN A 51 2.28 7.29 -1.39
C ASN A 51 0.98 7.81 -0.74
N MET A 52 0.34 8.82 -1.34
CA MET A 52 -0.88 9.39 -0.77
C MET A 52 -2.04 8.39 -0.90
N GLY A 53 -2.38 7.75 0.20
CA GLY A 53 -3.47 6.78 0.29
C GLY A 53 -3.11 5.36 -0.08
N ASN A 54 -1.84 4.92 0.08
CA ASN A 54 -1.45 3.51 -0.15
C ASN A 54 -2.00 2.94 -1.50
N ILE A 55 -2.08 3.79 -2.52
CA ILE A 55 -2.70 3.47 -3.81
C ILE A 55 -1.79 2.52 -4.55
N VAL A 56 -2.40 1.47 -5.09
CA VAL A 56 -1.75 0.52 -5.99
C VAL A 56 -2.35 0.76 -7.38
N PRO A 57 -1.58 1.31 -8.33
CA PRO A 57 -2.01 1.39 -9.71
C PRO A 57 -2.24 -0.01 -10.27
N LYS A 58 -3.29 -0.17 -11.06
CA LYS A 58 -3.57 -1.42 -11.78
C LYS A 58 -2.39 -1.85 -12.65
N SER A 59 -2.21 -3.16 -12.79
CA SER A 59 -1.22 -3.70 -13.72
C SER A 59 -1.60 -3.37 -15.17
N GLY A 60 -0.62 -3.21 -16.05
CA GLY A 60 -0.85 -3.01 -17.49
C GLY A 60 -1.41 -1.65 -17.90
N THR A 61 -1.43 -0.65 -17.01
CA THR A 61 -1.79 0.73 -17.40
C THR A 61 -0.72 1.32 -18.33
N ALA A 62 -1.14 2.01 -19.39
CA ALA A 62 -0.23 2.62 -20.37
C ALA A 62 0.76 3.63 -19.76
N ALA A 63 0.38 4.29 -18.67
CA ALA A 63 1.28 5.18 -17.93
C ALA A 63 2.00 4.40 -16.83
N ILE A 64 3.33 4.44 -16.83
CA ILE A 64 4.18 3.90 -15.78
C ILE A 64 4.31 4.93 -14.64
N SER A 65 4.12 4.46 -13.41
CA SER A 65 4.30 5.25 -12.18
C SER A 65 5.46 4.71 -11.35
N SER A 66 5.94 5.50 -10.39
CA SER A 66 6.93 5.06 -9.40
C SER A 66 6.49 3.80 -8.66
N GLU A 67 5.20 3.71 -8.33
CA GLU A 67 4.59 2.58 -7.62
C GLU A 67 4.63 1.32 -8.46
N THR A 68 4.21 1.39 -9.72
CA THR A 68 4.24 0.25 -10.64
C THR A 68 5.67 -0.24 -10.84
N ALA A 69 6.63 0.67 -11.05
CA ALA A 69 8.03 0.32 -11.23
C ALA A 69 8.63 -0.33 -9.96
N ALA A 70 8.36 0.23 -8.78
CA ALA A 70 8.83 -0.31 -7.50
C ALA A 70 8.24 -1.70 -7.22
N ILE A 71 6.93 -1.90 -7.44
CA ILE A 71 6.27 -3.21 -7.26
C ILE A 71 6.90 -4.24 -8.19
N GLN A 72 7.06 -3.93 -9.48
CA GLN A 72 7.65 -4.88 -10.44
C GLN A 72 9.10 -5.23 -10.11
N TYR A 73 9.93 -4.24 -9.73
CA TYR A 73 11.29 -4.50 -9.30
C TYR A 73 11.34 -5.40 -8.08
N VAL A 74 10.56 -5.09 -7.02
CA VAL A 74 10.58 -5.89 -5.78
C VAL A 74 10.05 -7.31 -6.02
N LEU A 75 9.10 -7.50 -6.94
CA LEU A 75 8.65 -8.83 -7.35
C LEU A 75 9.73 -9.67 -8.04
N SER A 76 10.72 -9.04 -8.67
CA SER A 76 11.87 -9.75 -9.26
C SER A 76 12.87 -10.27 -8.20
N GLU A 77 12.76 -9.82 -6.95
CA GLU A 77 13.62 -10.28 -5.86
C GLU A 77 13.24 -11.71 -5.41
N SER A 78 14.17 -12.64 -5.58
CA SER A 78 13.96 -14.08 -5.29
C SER A 78 13.72 -14.39 -3.81
N ASN A 79 14.14 -13.52 -2.89
CA ASN A 79 13.97 -13.67 -1.44
C ASN A 79 12.79 -12.87 -0.87
N LEU A 80 11.98 -12.20 -1.70
CA LEU A 80 10.71 -11.61 -1.28
C LEU A 80 9.76 -12.74 -0.80
N ARG A 81 9.19 -12.62 0.39
CA ARG A 81 8.26 -13.62 0.93
C ARG A 81 6.95 -13.02 1.42
N ASP A 82 6.92 -11.71 1.67
CA ASP A 82 5.78 -11.03 2.24
C ASP A 82 5.52 -9.73 1.50
N VAL A 83 4.27 -9.49 1.10
CA VAL A 83 3.79 -8.20 0.61
C VAL A 83 2.69 -7.74 1.54
N ILE A 84 2.92 -6.63 2.21
CA ILE A 84 2.00 -6.02 3.17
C ILE A 84 1.47 -4.76 2.54
N LEU A 85 0.16 -4.70 2.32
CA LEU A 85 -0.53 -3.48 1.95
C LEU A 85 -1.30 -3.00 3.18
N CYS A 86 -0.86 -1.88 3.72
CA CYS A 86 -1.37 -1.34 4.97
C CYS A 86 -2.14 -0.03 4.72
N GLY A 87 -3.45 -0.07 4.98
CA GLY A 87 -4.26 1.13 5.17
C GLY A 87 -4.23 1.60 6.63
N HIS A 88 -4.79 2.78 6.90
CA HIS A 88 -4.89 3.28 8.26
C HIS A 88 -6.14 4.14 8.49
N SER A 89 -6.55 4.21 9.75
CA SER A 89 -7.60 5.09 10.24
C SER A 89 -7.24 6.56 10.02
N ARG A 90 -8.27 7.41 9.84
CA ARG A 90 -8.14 8.87 9.60
C ARG A 90 -7.26 9.21 8.40
N CYS A 91 -7.26 8.37 7.37
CA CYS A 91 -6.49 8.61 6.16
C CYS A 91 -6.97 9.87 5.43
N VAL A 92 -6.11 10.90 5.36
CA VAL A 92 -6.41 12.15 4.64
C VAL A 92 -6.68 11.91 3.16
N ALA A 93 -6.01 10.93 2.54
CA ALA A 93 -6.24 10.57 1.15
C ALA A 93 -7.69 10.12 0.89
N VAL A 94 -8.24 9.29 1.78
CA VAL A 94 -9.64 8.84 1.71
C VAL A 94 -10.60 10.01 1.96
N SER A 95 -10.26 10.91 2.90
CA SER A 95 -11.02 12.14 3.11
C SER A 95 -11.06 13.04 1.87
N CYS A 96 -9.94 13.18 1.16
CA CYS A 96 -9.85 13.93 -0.09
C CYS A 96 -10.63 13.23 -1.22
N LEU A 97 -10.50 11.90 -1.34
CA LEU A 97 -11.18 11.08 -2.34
C LEU A 97 -12.71 11.23 -2.27
N LEU A 98 -13.24 11.29 -1.04
CA LEU A 98 -14.67 11.44 -0.75
C LEU A 98 -15.15 12.89 -0.78
N SER A 99 -14.30 13.87 -1.12
CA SER A 99 -14.63 15.30 -1.09
C SER A 99 -15.07 15.79 0.31
N ARG A 100 -14.48 15.22 1.37
CA ARG A 100 -14.80 15.53 2.78
C ARG A 100 -13.63 16.15 3.55
N HIS A 101 -12.57 16.50 2.83
CA HIS A 101 -11.44 17.23 3.41
C HIS A 101 -11.76 18.72 3.50
N ASN A 102 -11.45 19.34 4.63
CA ASN A 102 -11.84 20.74 4.93
C ASN A 102 -10.98 21.80 4.21
N ALA A 103 -9.99 21.39 3.42
CA ALA A 103 -9.11 22.31 2.69
C ALA A 103 -9.12 22.00 1.17
N PRO A 104 -8.81 22.99 0.32
CA PRO A 104 -8.65 22.76 -1.11
C PRO A 104 -7.63 21.66 -1.40
N VAL A 105 -8.06 20.64 -2.15
CA VAL A 105 -7.18 19.54 -2.58
C VAL A 105 -6.49 19.93 -3.90
N PRO A 106 -5.13 19.91 -3.98
CA PRO A 106 -4.42 20.24 -5.20
C PRO A 106 -4.84 19.36 -6.40
N PRO A 107 -4.89 19.89 -7.64
CA PRO A 107 -5.29 19.13 -8.83
C PRO A 107 -4.49 17.84 -9.04
N ALA A 108 -3.17 17.88 -8.82
CA ALA A 108 -2.30 16.72 -8.92
C ALA A 108 -2.71 15.61 -7.92
N VAL A 109 -3.08 15.98 -6.70
CA VAL A 109 -3.57 15.03 -5.68
C VAL A 109 -4.90 14.44 -6.10
N LYS A 110 -5.86 15.26 -6.61
CA LYS A 110 -7.13 14.73 -7.13
C LYS A 110 -6.91 13.71 -8.25
N ARG A 111 -6.01 14.01 -9.19
CA ARG A 111 -5.65 13.10 -10.29
C ARG A 111 -5.01 11.82 -9.76
N TRP A 112 -4.10 11.92 -8.81
CA TRP A 112 -3.49 10.76 -8.15
C TRP A 112 -4.55 9.86 -7.48
N LEU A 113 -5.43 10.44 -6.66
CA LEU A 113 -6.48 9.68 -5.96
C LEU A 113 -7.45 8.97 -6.92
N SER A 114 -7.67 9.53 -8.11
CA SER A 114 -8.51 8.90 -9.14
C SER A 114 -7.96 7.56 -9.65
N ILE A 115 -6.63 7.36 -9.59
CA ILE A 115 -5.96 6.11 -9.98
C ILE A 115 -6.38 4.97 -9.05
N GLY A 116 -6.64 5.27 -7.78
CA GLY A 116 -7.07 4.29 -6.77
C GLY A 116 -8.46 3.70 -7.01
N ARG A 117 -9.30 4.31 -7.87
CA ARG A 117 -10.63 3.78 -8.30
C ARG A 117 -11.52 3.24 -7.18
N SER A 118 -11.42 3.81 -5.98
CA SER A 118 -12.06 3.26 -4.77
C SER A 118 -13.19 4.12 -4.22
N ARG A 119 -13.50 5.27 -4.83
CA ARG A 119 -14.51 6.21 -4.33
C ARG A 119 -15.87 5.53 -4.12
N VAL A 120 -16.36 4.86 -5.17
CA VAL A 120 -17.66 4.16 -5.13
C VAL A 120 -17.68 3.10 -4.05
N ALA A 121 -16.66 2.24 -3.97
CA ALA A 121 -16.56 1.22 -2.92
C ALA A 121 -16.54 1.82 -1.49
N CYS A 122 -15.91 2.99 -1.31
CA CYS A 122 -15.91 3.70 -0.04
C CYS A 122 -17.30 4.24 0.31
N GLU A 123 -17.99 4.86 -0.66
CA GLU A 123 -19.35 5.38 -0.49
C GLU A 123 -20.32 4.24 -0.19
N ASP A 124 -20.28 3.14 -0.96
CA ASP A 124 -21.12 1.96 -0.77
C ASP A 124 -20.91 1.30 0.59
N ALA A 125 -19.66 1.13 1.03
CA ALA A 125 -19.35 0.52 2.31
C ALA A 125 -19.86 1.33 3.51
N MET A 126 -19.93 2.66 3.36
CA MET A 126 -20.54 3.53 4.37
C MET A 126 -22.08 3.52 4.32
N GLY A 127 -22.68 2.99 3.24
CA GLY A 127 -24.12 3.02 3.01
C GLY A 127 -24.63 4.43 2.71
N LYS A 128 -25.77 4.81 3.30
CA LYS A 128 -26.28 6.19 3.19
C LYS A 128 -25.25 7.16 3.77
N VAL A 129 -24.57 7.89 2.88
CA VAL A 129 -23.57 8.88 3.26
C VAL A 129 -24.23 9.93 4.16
N PRO A 130 -23.85 10.03 5.45
CA PRO A 130 -24.50 10.94 6.39
C PRO A 130 -24.38 12.39 5.94
N VAL A 131 -25.39 13.22 6.19
CA VAL A 131 -25.27 14.68 6.08
C VAL A 131 -24.46 15.17 7.28
N GLY A 132 -23.36 15.89 7.04
CA GLY A 132 -22.48 16.41 8.10
C GLY A 132 -21.20 15.59 8.35
N PRO A 133 -20.52 15.80 9.49
CA PRO A 133 -19.26 15.12 9.82
C PRO A 133 -19.44 13.60 9.95
N LEU A 134 -18.47 12.86 9.42
CA LEU A 134 -18.42 11.41 9.60
C LEU A 134 -17.93 11.03 10.98
N SER A 135 -18.54 9.99 11.56
CA SER A 135 -18.01 9.34 12.76
C SER A 135 -16.69 8.63 12.46
N GLN A 136 -15.89 8.36 13.49
CA GLN A 136 -14.65 7.59 13.34
C GLN A 136 -14.91 6.20 12.72
N ALA A 137 -16.00 5.54 13.11
CA ALA A 137 -16.36 4.24 12.57
C ALA A 137 -16.64 4.31 11.05
N ALA A 138 -17.34 5.34 10.58
CA ALA A 138 -17.59 5.53 9.16
C ALA A 138 -16.29 5.80 8.38
N TRP A 139 -15.36 6.58 8.94
CA TRP A 139 -14.03 6.79 8.35
C TRP A 139 -13.22 5.51 8.23
N ASP A 140 -13.21 4.69 9.29
CA ASP A 140 -12.50 3.42 9.28
C ASP A 140 -13.15 2.43 8.29
N THR A 141 -14.48 2.44 8.16
CA THR A 141 -15.20 1.67 7.14
C THR A 141 -14.81 2.07 5.72
N ALA A 142 -14.82 3.36 5.40
CA ALA A 142 -14.37 3.84 4.09
C ALA A 142 -12.90 3.49 3.82
N SER A 143 -12.03 3.65 4.83
CA SER A 143 -10.60 3.37 4.69
C SER A 143 -10.32 1.87 4.48
N ARG A 144 -11.09 0.98 5.10
CA ARG A 144 -11.04 -0.47 4.85
C ARG A 144 -11.55 -0.84 3.46
N ALA A 145 -12.63 -0.21 2.99
CA ALA A 145 -13.13 -0.42 1.62
C ALA A 145 -12.10 0.06 0.58
N HIS A 146 -11.49 1.21 0.80
CA HIS A 146 -10.37 1.70 -0.01
C HIS A 146 -9.23 0.68 -0.09
N LEU A 147 -8.79 0.17 1.08
CA LEU A 147 -7.75 -0.84 1.18
C LEU A 147 -8.11 -2.13 0.43
N ALA A 148 -9.36 -2.60 0.54
CA ALA A 148 -9.83 -3.78 -0.19
C ALA A 148 -9.72 -3.61 -1.72
N VAL A 149 -10.05 -2.43 -2.25
CA VAL A 149 -9.86 -2.13 -3.69
C VAL A 149 -8.37 -2.12 -4.06
N GLN A 150 -7.50 -1.55 -3.22
CA GLN A 150 -6.06 -1.53 -3.50
C GLN A 150 -5.44 -2.94 -3.43
N LEU A 151 -5.95 -3.81 -2.54
CA LEU A 151 -5.58 -5.24 -2.51
C LEU A 151 -5.99 -5.94 -3.81
N ALA A 152 -7.19 -5.65 -4.32
CA ALA A 152 -7.63 -6.19 -5.60
C ALA A 152 -6.72 -5.74 -6.76
N HIS A 153 -6.34 -4.46 -6.81
CA HIS A 153 -5.39 -3.97 -7.82
C HIS A 153 -4.01 -4.66 -7.70
N LEU A 154 -3.54 -4.90 -6.49
CA LEU A 154 -2.27 -5.58 -6.23
C LEU A 154 -2.27 -7.01 -6.79
N LEU A 155 -3.41 -7.70 -6.71
CA LEU A 155 -3.61 -9.04 -7.29
C LEU A 155 -3.70 -9.05 -8.82
N GLU A 156 -3.78 -7.90 -9.48
CA GLU A 156 -3.70 -7.82 -10.95
C GLU A 156 -2.26 -7.98 -11.47
N TYR A 157 -1.26 -7.92 -10.59
CA TYR A 157 0.14 -8.18 -10.94
C TYR A 157 0.35 -9.70 -11.05
N ALA A 158 0.42 -10.21 -12.28
CA ALA A 158 0.44 -11.65 -12.58
C ALA A 158 1.47 -12.45 -11.76
N GLU A 159 2.71 -11.94 -11.64
CA GLU A 159 3.76 -12.62 -10.88
C GLU A 159 3.45 -12.67 -9.38
N LEU A 160 2.86 -11.61 -8.82
CA LEU A 160 2.44 -11.57 -7.43
C LEU A 160 1.30 -12.56 -7.18
N ALA A 161 0.29 -12.56 -8.04
CA ALA A 161 -0.86 -13.47 -7.93
C ALA A 161 -0.45 -14.94 -8.05
N ARG A 162 0.42 -15.26 -9.01
CA ARG A 162 0.97 -16.61 -9.20
C ARG A 162 1.75 -17.08 -7.97
N ARG A 163 2.76 -16.30 -7.52
CA ARG A 163 3.57 -16.64 -6.33
C ARG A 163 2.72 -16.77 -5.06
N HIS A 164 1.62 -16.02 -4.98
CA HIS A 164 0.68 -16.14 -3.86
C HIS A 164 -0.12 -17.45 -3.92
N ALA A 165 -0.66 -17.80 -5.08
CA ALA A 165 -1.38 -19.05 -5.30
C ALA A 165 -0.49 -20.28 -5.06
N ASP A 166 0.79 -20.20 -5.44
CA ASP A 166 1.77 -21.27 -5.26
C ASP A 166 2.30 -21.37 -3.80
N GLY A 167 1.90 -20.45 -2.91
CA GLY A 167 2.35 -20.41 -1.52
C GLY A 167 3.78 -19.90 -1.32
N GLU A 168 4.44 -19.42 -2.37
CA GLU A 168 5.80 -18.86 -2.33
C GLU A 168 5.86 -17.46 -1.70
N LEU A 169 4.75 -16.72 -1.80
CA LEU A 169 4.61 -15.35 -1.33
C LEU A 169 3.30 -15.17 -0.55
N ARG A 170 3.36 -14.48 0.58
CA ARG A 170 2.18 -14.14 1.39
C ARG A 170 1.79 -12.69 1.14
N ILE A 171 0.51 -12.47 0.91
CA ILE A 171 -0.07 -11.13 0.82
C ILE A 171 -0.80 -10.86 2.13
N HIS A 172 -0.62 -9.66 2.68
CA HIS A 172 -1.23 -9.24 3.92
C HIS A 172 -1.99 -7.94 3.71
N GLY A 173 -3.30 -7.95 3.92
CA GLY A 173 -4.11 -6.74 4.03
C GLY A 173 -4.16 -6.26 5.46
N TRP A 174 -3.45 -5.18 5.80
CA TRP A 174 -3.40 -4.66 7.17
C TRP A 174 -4.14 -3.33 7.28
N PHE A 175 -4.88 -3.15 8.37
CA PHE A 175 -5.51 -1.87 8.70
C PHE A 175 -5.08 -1.41 10.08
N PHE A 176 -4.34 -0.30 10.14
CA PHE A 176 -3.93 0.31 11.40
C PHE A 176 -5.05 1.23 11.94
N ASN A 177 -5.76 0.77 12.97
CA ASN A 177 -6.97 1.42 13.45
C ASN A 177 -6.68 2.63 14.36
N SER A 178 -7.74 3.39 14.69
CA SER A 178 -7.70 4.57 15.56
C SER A 178 -7.22 4.31 16.99
N ARG A 179 -7.12 3.04 17.41
CA ARG A 179 -6.65 2.59 18.73
C ARG A 179 -5.18 2.14 18.70
N GLY A 180 -4.49 2.32 17.58
CA GLY A 180 -3.08 1.95 17.42
C GLY A 180 -2.84 0.45 17.26
N ARG A 181 -3.84 -0.31 16.77
CA ARG A 181 -3.73 -1.76 16.55
C ARG A 181 -3.87 -2.10 15.07
N VAL A 182 -3.19 -3.16 14.65
CA VAL A 182 -3.34 -3.74 13.31
C VAL A 182 -4.50 -4.73 13.31
N GLU A 183 -5.40 -4.58 12.35
CA GLU A 183 -6.46 -5.51 12.00
C GLU A 183 -6.13 -6.13 10.63
N THR A 184 -6.42 -7.42 10.46
CA THR A 184 -6.24 -8.10 9.17
C THR A 184 -7.51 -8.04 8.36
N LEU A 185 -7.41 -7.64 7.08
CA LEU A 185 -8.47 -7.76 6.11
C LEU A 185 -8.31 -9.07 5.32
N PRO A 186 -9.43 -9.68 4.89
CA PRO A 186 -9.36 -10.80 3.97
C PRO A 186 -8.70 -10.33 2.66
N VAL A 187 -7.72 -11.10 2.20
CA VAL A 187 -7.14 -10.92 0.87
C VAL A 187 -8.04 -11.66 -0.11
N PRO A 188 -8.54 -11.00 -1.18
CA PRO A 188 -9.32 -11.69 -2.20
C PRO A 188 -8.51 -12.84 -2.80
N THR A 189 -9.10 -14.02 -2.92
CA THR A 189 -8.49 -15.09 -3.71
C THR A 189 -8.59 -14.72 -5.18
N ALA A 190 -7.48 -14.77 -5.91
CA ALA A 190 -7.53 -14.60 -7.36
C ALA A 190 -8.35 -15.76 -7.95
N HIS A 191 -9.50 -15.48 -8.54
CA HIS A 191 -10.10 -16.42 -9.49
C HIS A 191 -9.20 -16.41 -10.73
N LEU A 192 -8.30 -17.39 -10.82
CA LEU A 192 -7.59 -17.67 -12.06
C LEU A 192 -8.63 -18.12 -13.08
N THR A 193 -9.19 -17.20 -13.85
CA THR A 193 -9.87 -17.56 -15.10
C THR A 193 -8.80 -18.04 -16.05
N THR A 194 -8.56 -19.34 -16.06
CA THR A 194 -7.83 -20.03 -17.12
C THR A 194 -8.64 -19.87 -18.40
N THR A 195 -8.35 -18.85 -19.20
CA THR A 195 -8.69 -18.89 -20.63
C THR A 195 -7.79 -19.94 -21.26
N ALA A 196 -8.40 -21.07 -21.62
CA ALA A 196 -7.83 -22.12 -22.46
C ALA A 196 -7.61 -21.62 -23.89
#